data_AF-M7NRP0-F1
#
_entry.id   AF-M7NRP0-F1
#
_cell.length_a   1.000
_cell.length_b   1.000
_cell.length_c   1.000
_cell.angle_alpha   90.00
_cell.angle_beta   90.00
_cell.angle_gamma   90.00
#
_symmetry.space_group_name_H-M   'P 1'
#
loop_
_entity.id
_entity.type
_entity.pdbx_description
1 polymer ?
#
loop_
_entity_poly.entity_id
_entity_poly.type
_entity_poly.pdbx_seq_one_letter_code
_entity_poly.pdbx_strand_id
1 'polypeptide(L)'
;MEGKDQSVIWAIYISIILVFFFGLFRWIYQRQNKDKKSMIMIGIIVIIMVHMIGTLSLYPIDIGIVWLKEKNIEKDYLKKIVFLERKRFKLCYYIFYGLHIIELFIILPFVYYFYEEWNEESTIKTRIFGALRRSLFFLLLFIALFFSGTFMSITEKKNSKLYLKHFQQTFKPEYIKMSTFFIVDVVLLFGIILFCIYTAFGFSLFPLQIIKTNSINVPASVTDIKHALILNREKQRAIEVRYTGFYTQMNLKDRRALESLQREERTLVRCIRLAEEGKRKWEQPISTILHLLQLLLGFFFLVISIGITLLMSMTIISKLENTYFKILYNYISKKWPFYCMSTLSQYLFKTFPINLIMITLFILYFYVTTIVAIFNTKMTKKFTFFKYNIHKKIKNNTLHHDFLISLAILMLMVFSFNYTLSEIIIPKYYTHQNNQSHYNYAIFNSQKIYNYRNLLKSIFLSFKAQDHPSDRLYTLTVLNTIINDITSNYEFFKTWYSYSYLLFLAVFLLSFIILSFCSRTENIQNNTEIEPEREVFFLSI
;
A
#
# COMPACT_ATOMS: atom_id res chain seq x y z
N MET A 1 35.66 -2.18 4.21
CA MET A 1 34.41 -2.97 4.10
C MET A 1 34.48 -3.69 2.78
N GLU A 2 35.11 -4.86 2.87
CA GLU A 2 35.55 -5.72 1.77
C GLU A 2 34.34 -6.42 1.13
N GLY A 3 34.50 -6.91 -0.10
CA GLY A 3 33.40 -7.48 -0.91
C GLY A 3 32.58 -8.61 -0.26
N LYS A 4 33.08 -9.23 0.83
CA LYS A 4 32.34 -10.21 1.63
C LYS A 4 31.17 -9.60 2.41
N ASP A 5 31.31 -8.39 2.95
CA ASP A 5 30.23 -7.76 3.72
C ASP A 5 29.07 -7.38 2.78
N GLN A 6 29.41 -6.90 1.59
CA GLN A 6 28.43 -6.50 0.56
C GLN A 6 27.61 -7.68 0.06
N SER A 7 28.23 -8.84 -0.20
CA SER A 7 27.50 -10.02 -0.66
C SER A 7 26.51 -10.54 0.40
N VAL A 8 26.87 -10.49 1.68
CA VAL A 8 25.99 -10.85 2.79
C VAL A 8 24.77 -9.92 2.87
N ILE A 9 24.96 -8.61 2.70
CA ILE A 9 23.88 -7.62 2.71
C ILE A 9 22.88 -7.87 1.57
N TRP A 10 23.38 -8.11 0.35
CA TRP A 10 22.53 -8.44 -0.79
C TRP A 10 21.78 -9.76 -0.59
N ALA A 11 22.44 -10.77 0.00
CA ALA A 11 21.80 -12.03 0.33
C ALA A 11 20.66 -11.86 1.35
N ILE A 12 20.88 -11.05 2.40
CA ILE A 12 19.84 -10.73 3.40
C ILE A 12 18.67 -10.00 2.73
N TYR A 13 18.95 -9.00 1.91
CA TYR A 13 17.93 -8.24 1.20
C TYR A 13 17.07 -9.12 0.27
N ILE A 14 17.71 -9.96 -0.55
CA ILE A 14 17.01 -10.90 -1.45
C ILE A 14 16.20 -11.91 -0.62
N SER A 15 16.76 -12.41 0.48
CA SER A 15 16.06 -13.33 1.39
C SER A 15 14.79 -12.71 1.98
N ILE A 16 14.84 -11.45 2.44
CA ILE A 16 13.66 -10.74 2.96
C ILE A 16 12.55 -10.66 1.89
N ILE A 17 12.90 -10.31 0.65
CA ILE A 17 11.91 -10.22 -0.45
C ILE A 17 11.34 -11.61 -0.77
N LEU A 18 12.17 -12.65 -0.81
CA LEU A 18 11.73 -14.02 -1.10
C LEU A 18 10.81 -14.57 -0.02
N VAL A 19 11.14 -14.39 1.26
CA VAL A 19 10.30 -14.80 2.39
C VAL A 19 8.96 -14.08 2.33
N PHE A 20 8.98 -12.77 2.06
CA PHE A 20 7.78 -11.98 1.92
C PHE A 20 6.88 -12.49 0.78
N PHE A 21 7.48 -12.74 -0.37
CA PHE A 21 6.79 -13.25 -1.54
C PHE A 21 6.19 -14.64 -1.30
N PHE A 22 6.94 -15.53 -0.66
CA PHE A 22 6.44 -16.86 -0.28
C PHE A 22 5.27 -16.77 0.69
N GLY A 23 5.34 -15.86 1.67
CA GLY A 23 4.25 -15.56 2.59
C GLY A 23 2.99 -15.08 1.86
N LEU A 24 3.12 -14.15 0.92
CA LEU A 24 2.01 -13.67 0.09
C LEU A 24 1.43 -14.78 -0.79
N PHE A 25 2.28 -15.55 -1.46
CA PHE A 25 1.84 -16.66 -2.30
C PHE A 25 1.02 -17.66 -1.49
N ARG A 26 1.54 -18.07 -0.32
CA ARG A 26 0.84 -18.97 0.61
C ARG A 26 -0.49 -18.37 1.04
N TRP A 27 -0.50 -17.09 1.41
CA TRP A 27 -1.71 -16.39 1.85
C TRP A 27 -2.79 -16.31 0.77
N ILE A 28 -2.43 -16.03 -0.50
CA ILE A 28 -3.35 -16.04 -1.64
C ILE A 28 -3.85 -17.46 -1.91
N TYR A 29 -2.93 -18.43 -1.95
CA TYR A 29 -3.24 -19.82 -2.23
C TYR A 29 -4.22 -20.41 -1.21
N GLN A 30 -4.06 -20.06 0.06
CA GLN A 30 -4.92 -20.50 1.15
C GLN A 30 -6.32 -19.85 1.13
N ARG A 31 -6.43 -18.61 0.65
CA ARG A 31 -7.72 -17.90 0.59
C ARG A 31 -8.57 -18.26 -0.63
N GLN A 32 -8.03 -18.97 -1.61
CA GLN A 32 -8.83 -19.49 -2.72
C GLN A 32 -9.54 -20.80 -2.32
N ASN A 33 -10.85 -20.85 -2.55
CA ASN A 33 -11.66 -22.05 -2.31
C ASN A 33 -11.08 -23.25 -3.05
N LYS A 34 -10.97 -24.39 -2.35
CA LYS A 34 -10.38 -25.64 -2.87
C LYS A 34 -11.01 -26.09 -4.18
N ASP A 35 -12.30 -25.84 -4.37
CA ASP A 35 -13.08 -26.40 -5.48
C ASP A 35 -13.08 -25.54 -6.76
N LYS A 36 -12.53 -24.32 -6.72
CA LYS A 36 -12.57 -23.37 -7.86
C LYS A 36 -11.18 -22.89 -8.32
N LYS A 37 -10.11 -23.59 -7.95
CA LYS A 37 -8.73 -23.15 -8.22
C LYS A 37 -8.40 -23.17 -9.72
N SER A 38 -8.14 -22.00 -10.30
CA SER A 38 -7.50 -21.91 -11.62
C SER A 38 -6.01 -21.58 -11.44
N MET A 39 -5.14 -22.55 -11.73
CA MET A 39 -3.69 -22.38 -11.61
C MET A 39 -3.17 -21.23 -12.50
N ILE A 40 -3.78 -21.04 -13.67
CA ILE A 40 -3.43 -19.95 -14.60
C ILE A 40 -3.71 -18.59 -13.96
N MET A 41 -4.86 -18.43 -13.30
CA MET A 41 -5.22 -17.16 -12.65
C MET A 41 -4.27 -16.84 -11.50
N ILE A 42 -3.96 -17.84 -10.67
CA ILE A 42 -3.00 -17.69 -9.57
C ILE A 42 -1.64 -17.27 -10.15
N GLY A 43 -1.17 -17.95 -11.20
CA GLY A 43 0.09 -17.61 -11.86
C GLY A 43 0.14 -16.16 -12.34
N ILE A 44 -0.92 -15.66 -12.99
CA ILE A 44 -1.00 -14.28 -13.47
C ILE A 44 -0.97 -13.29 -12.30
N ILE A 45 -1.77 -13.52 -11.25
CA ILE A 45 -1.79 -12.65 -10.06
C ILE A 45 -0.41 -12.59 -9.42
N VAL A 46 0.24 -13.74 -9.30
CA VAL A 46 1.57 -13.87 -8.70
C VAL A 46 2.62 -13.12 -9.52
N ILE A 47 2.62 -13.27 -10.85
CA ILE A 47 3.53 -12.53 -11.74
C ILE A 47 3.35 -11.02 -11.57
N ILE A 48 2.10 -10.54 -11.59
CA ILE A 48 1.81 -9.11 -11.40
C ILE A 48 2.28 -8.63 -10.02
N MET A 49 2.08 -9.42 -8.96
CA MET A 49 2.58 -9.08 -7.63
C MET A 49 4.11 -9.05 -7.55
N VAL A 50 4.80 -9.99 -8.18
CA VAL A 50 6.28 -9.94 -8.30
C VAL A 50 6.69 -8.64 -8.98
N HIS A 51 6.03 -8.30 -10.08
CA HIS A 51 6.35 -7.08 -10.83
C HIS A 51 6.11 -5.82 -9.99
N MET A 52 5.01 -5.74 -9.22
CA MET A 52 4.75 -4.64 -8.29
C MET A 52 5.82 -4.52 -7.20
N ILE A 53 6.13 -5.62 -6.50
CA ILE A 53 7.13 -5.63 -5.43
C ILE A 53 8.52 -5.31 -6.00
N GLY A 54 8.85 -5.87 -7.17
CA GLY A 54 10.10 -5.59 -7.88
C GLY A 54 10.24 -4.11 -8.22
N THR A 55 9.15 -3.46 -8.63
CA THR A 55 9.14 -2.03 -8.94
C THR A 55 9.35 -1.16 -7.72
N LEU A 56 8.72 -1.48 -6.60
CA LEU A 56 8.96 -0.76 -5.33
C LEU A 56 10.38 -1.00 -4.80
N SER A 57 10.90 -2.21 -5.00
CA SER A 57 12.23 -2.64 -4.57
C SER A 57 13.38 -1.93 -5.30
N LEU A 58 13.14 -1.33 -6.47
CA LEU A 58 14.14 -0.52 -7.16
C LEU A 58 14.58 0.72 -6.34
N TYR A 59 13.71 1.24 -5.48
CA TYR A 59 13.98 2.47 -4.74
C TYR A 59 15.10 2.33 -3.68
N PRO A 60 15.10 1.30 -2.81
CA PRO A 60 16.22 1.01 -1.92
C PRO A 60 17.55 0.87 -2.64
N ILE A 61 17.54 0.24 -3.83
CA ILE A 61 18.74 0.03 -4.64
C ILE A 61 19.26 1.37 -5.18
N ASP A 62 18.36 2.23 -5.68
CA ASP A 62 18.67 3.59 -6.16
C ASP A 62 19.34 4.45 -5.06
N ILE A 63 18.84 4.36 -3.83
CA ILE A 63 19.45 5.04 -2.67
C ILE A 63 20.84 4.49 -2.37
N GLY A 64 21.05 3.18 -2.45
CA GLY A 64 22.37 2.57 -2.31
C GLY A 64 23.38 3.10 -3.34
N ILE A 65 22.95 3.34 -4.58
CA ILE A 65 23.80 3.90 -5.65
C ILE A 65 24.16 5.36 -5.35
N VAL A 66 23.20 6.16 -4.87
CA VAL A 66 23.46 7.55 -4.48
C VAL A 66 24.46 7.59 -3.32
N TRP A 67 24.31 6.72 -2.32
CA TRP A 67 25.27 6.62 -1.22
C TRP A 67 26.68 6.24 -1.70
N LEU A 68 26.79 5.29 -2.65
CA LEU A 68 28.07 4.91 -3.23
C LEU A 68 28.76 6.07 -3.95
N LYS A 69 27.96 6.94 -4.60
CA LYS A 69 28.46 8.16 -5.25
C LYS A 69 29.02 9.14 -4.24
N GLU A 70 28.28 9.44 -3.16
CA GLU A 70 28.71 10.40 -2.14
C GLU A 70 30.03 10.01 -1.46
N LYS A 71 30.24 8.70 -1.22
CA LYS A 71 31.48 8.21 -0.58
C LYS A 71 32.72 8.27 -1.48
N ASN A 72 32.54 8.22 -2.80
CA ASN A 72 33.63 8.00 -3.75
C ASN A 72 33.83 9.15 -4.75
N ILE A 73 33.47 10.39 -4.36
CA ILE A 73 33.53 11.58 -5.21
C ILE A 73 34.93 11.82 -5.81
N GLU A 74 35.99 11.39 -5.13
CA GLU A 74 37.40 11.62 -5.50
C GLU A 74 37.92 10.70 -6.62
N LYS A 75 37.18 9.65 -7.00
CA LYS A 75 37.66 8.64 -7.95
C LYS A 75 36.97 8.76 -9.31
N ASP A 76 37.67 9.30 -10.30
CA ASP A 76 37.13 9.53 -11.65
C ASP A 76 36.63 8.26 -12.34
N TYR A 77 37.28 7.10 -12.11
CA TYR A 77 36.83 5.82 -12.66
C TYR A 77 35.48 5.38 -12.10
N LEU A 78 35.21 5.64 -10.81
CA LEU A 78 33.92 5.32 -10.17
C LEU A 78 32.82 6.27 -10.63
N LYS A 79 33.15 7.52 -10.96
CA LYS A 79 32.19 8.49 -11.51
C LYS A 79 31.58 8.02 -12.84
N LYS A 80 32.40 7.44 -13.73
CA LYS A 80 31.93 6.88 -15.02
C LYS A 80 31.03 5.67 -14.82
N ILE A 81 31.39 4.77 -13.89
CA ILE A 81 30.60 3.58 -13.55
C ILE A 81 29.24 3.99 -12.97
N VAL A 82 29.22 4.88 -11.97
CA VAL A 82 27.99 5.37 -11.35
C VAL A 82 27.07 6.06 -12.37
N PHE A 83 27.62 6.81 -13.32
CA PHE A 83 26.83 7.44 -14.39
C PHE A 83 26.15 6.41 -15.30
N LEU A 84 26.88 5.38 -15.73
CA LEU A 84 26.34 4.30 -16.56
C LEU A 84 25.27 3.49 -15.82
N GLU A 85 25.52 3.14 -14.55
CA GLU A 85 24.54 2.45 -13.71
C GLU A 85 23.27 3.28 -13.52
N ARG A 86 23.39 4.57 -13.22
CA ARG A 86 22.23 5.47 -13.10
C ARG A 86 21.38 5.50 -14.37
N LYS A 87 22.01 5.48 -15.54
CA LYS A 87 21.31 5.41 -16.85
C LYS A 87 20.58 4.08 -17.02
N ARG A 88 21.21 2.96 -16.63
CA ARG A 88 20.58 1.61 -16.63
C ARG A 88 19.38 1.56 -15.71
N PHE A 89 19.50 2.05 -14.47
CA PHE A 89 18.39 2.12 -13.52
C PHE A 89 17.24 2.99 -14.03
N LYS A 90 17.53 4.15 -14.64
CA LYS A 90 16.51 5.00 -15.27
C LYS A 90 15.75 4.25 -16.37
N LEU A 91 16.45 3.46 -17.18
CA LEU A 91 15.82 2.60 -18.18
C LEU A 91 14.94 1.53 -17.53
N CYS A 92 15.42 0.85 -16.47
CA CYS A 92 14.63 -0.15 -15.74
C CYS A 92 13.32 0.43 -15.19
N TYR A 93 13.35 1.63 -14.58
CA TYR A 93 12.15 2.30 -14.10
C TYR A 93 11.15 2.57 -15.24
N TYR A 94 11.62 3.06 -16.40
CA TYR A 94 10.74 3.29 -17.54
C TYR A 94 10.14 2.00 -18.10
N ILE A 95 10.91 0.91 -18.16
CA ILE A 95 10.39 -0.39 -18.59
C ILE A 95 9.33 -0.89 -17.61
N PHE A 96 9.60 -0.87 -16.31
CA PHE A 96 8.65 -1.36 -15.31
C PHE A 96 7.38 -0.49 -15.26
N TYR A 97 7.50 0.84 -15.28
CA TYR A 97 6.33 1.72 -15.35
C TYR A 97 5.53 1.52 -16.63
N GLY A 98 6.19 1.33 -17.78
CA GLY A 98 5.52 0.99 -19.03
C GLY A 98 4.77 -0.33 -18.96
N LEU A 99 5.38 -1.36 -18.36
CA LEU A 99 4.73 -2.66 -18.13
C LEU A 99 3.53 -2.53 -17.19
N HIS A 100 3.59 -1.72 -16.13
CA HIS A 100 2.43 -1.47 -15.24
C HIS A 100 1.25 -0.85 -15.99
N ILE A 101 1.52 0.08 -16.91
CA ILE A 101 0.47 0.68 -17.75
C ILE A 101 -0.16 -0.37 -18.66
N ILE A 102 0.65 -1.24 -19.29
CA ILE A 102 0.15 -2.35 -20.11
C ILE A 102 -0.68 -3.33 -19.26
N GLU A 103 -0.20 -3.65 -18.06
CA GLU A 103 -0.91 -4.52 -17.12
C GLU A 103 -2.26 -3.93 -16.73
N LEU A 104 -2.31 -2.63 -16.45
CA LEU A 104 -3.51 -1.93 -16.00
C LEU A 104 -4.58 -1.78 -17.10
N PHE A 105 -4.18 -1.40 -18.31
CA PHE A 105 -5.14 -1.08 -19.40
C PHE A 105 -5.43 -2.26 -20.34
N ILE A 106 -4.55 -3.27 -20.39
CA ILE A 106 -4.68 -4.39 -21.35
C ILE A 106 -4.84 -5.72 -20.63
N ILE A 107 -3.85 -6.13 -19.83
CA ILE A 107 -3.81 -7.49 -19.27
C ILE A 107 -4.90 -7.70 -18.23
N LEU A 108 -5.02 -6.80 -17.25
CA LEU A 108 -5.94 -6.97 -16.13
C LEU A 108 -7.42 -6.91 -16.56
N PRO A 109 -7.86 -5.97 -17.42
CA PRO A 109 -9.21 -5.99 -17.97
C PRO A 109 -9.49 -7.24 -18.80
N PHE A 110 -8.54 -7.69 -19.63
CA PHE A 110 -8.69 -8.92 -20.42
C PHE A 110 -8.89 -10.14 -19.51
N VAL A 111 -8.02 -10.32 -18.50
CA VAL A 111 -8.09 -11.44 -17.56
C VAL A 111 -9.39 -11.40 -16.76
N TYR A 112 -9.81 -10.21 -16.32
CA TYR A 112 -11.08 -10.02 -15.63
C TYR A 112 -12.27 -10.54 -16.47
N TYR A 113 -12.42 -10.06 -17.71
CA TYR A 113 -13.53 -10.49 -18.56
C TYR A 113 -13.41 -11.94 -19.03
N PHE A 114 -12.19 -12.44 -19.22
CA PHE A 114 -11.96 -13.84 -19.59
C PHE A 114 -12.46 -14.82 -18.53
N TYR A 115 -12.33 -14.47 -17.24
CA TYR A 115 -12.85 -15.27 -16.12
C TYR A 115 -14.30 -14.93 -15.76
N GLU A 116 -14.81 -13.74 -16.10
CA GLU A 116 -16.23 -13.39 -15.98
C GLU A 116 -17.11 -14.21 -16.94
N GLU A 117 -16.63 -14.47 -18.17
CA GLU A 117 -17.32 -15.29 -19.17
C GLU A 117 -17.16 -16.81 -18.93
N TRP A 118 -16.65 -17.23 -17.78
CA TRP A 118 -16.57 -18.65 -17.43
C TRP A 118 -17.96 -19.24 -17.17
N ASN A 119 -18.54 -19.85 -18.20
CA ASN A 119 -19.71 -20.73 -18.12
C ASN A 119 -19.34 -22.14 -18.59
N GLU A 120 -19.99 -23.17 -18.05
CA GLU A 120 -19.70 -24.60 -18.34
C GLU A 120 -19.79 -24.93 -19.85
N GLU A 121 -20.56 -24.18 -20.63
CA GLU A 121 -20.78 -24.39 -22.08
C GLU A 121 -19.83 -23.57 -22.98
N SER A 122 -18.91 -22.78 -22.41
CA SER A 122 -18.12 -21.82 -23.19
C SER A 122 -16.80 -22.39 -23.72
N THR A 123 -16.55 -22.25 -25.03
CA THR A 123 -15.25 -22.61 -25.63
C THR A 123 -14.17 -21.56 -25.34
N ILE A 124 -12.90 -21.94 -25.34
CA ILE A 124 -11.77 -21.00 -25.13
C ILE A 124 -11.80 -19.87 -26.17
N LYS A 125 -12.14 -20.18 -27.43
CA LYS A 125 -12.20 -19.18 -28.53
C LYS A 125 -13.28 -18.13 -28.29
N THR A 126 -14.49 -18.56 -27.89
CA THR A 126 -15.59 -17.63 -27.60
C THR A 126 -15.25 -16.71 -26.44
N ARG A 127 -14.53 -17.22 -25.44
CA ARG A 127 -14.09 -16.45 -24.27
C ARG A 127 -13.00 -15.43 -24.59
N ILE A 128 -12.03 -15.79 -25.43
CA ILE A 128 -11.00 -14.84 -25.87
C ILE A 128 -11.64 -13.69 -26.65
N PHE A 129 -12.57 -14.00 -27.56
CA PHE A 129 -13.24 -12.97 -28.37
C PHE A 129 -14.17 -12.08 -27.55
N GLY A 130 -14.94 -12.66 -26.62
CA GLY A 130 -15.78 -11.91 -25.70
C GLY A 130 -14.97 -11.02 -24.76
N ALA A 131 -13.89 -11.55 -24.17
CA ALA A 131 -12.97 -10.78 -23.34
C ALA A 131 -12.31 -9.62 -24.11
N LEU A 132 -11.82 -9.85 -25.34
CA LEU A 132 -11.24 -8.80 -26.18
C LEU A 132 -12.25 -7.70 -26.52
N ARG A 133 -13.49 -8.08 -26.87
CA ARG A 133 -14.54 -7.12 -27.19
C ARG A 133 -14.87 -6.22 -26.00
N ARG A 134 -14.91 -6.79 -24.78
CA ARG A 134 -15.20 -6.03 -23.56
C ARG A 134 -14.01 -5.20 -23.08
N SER A 135 -12.79 -5.72 -23.20
CA SER A 135 -11.57 -5.00 -22.79
C SER A 135 -11.20 -3.85 -23.74
N LEU A 136 -11.76 -3.81 -24.95
CA LEU A 136 -11.54 -2.75 -25.94
C LEU A 136 -11.85 -1.34 -25.41
N PHE A 137 -12.80 -1.21 -24.46
CA PHE A 137 -13.07 0.06 -23.79
C PHE A 137 -11.84 0.62 -23.06
N PHE A 138 -11.06 -0.22 -22.37
CA PHE A 138 -9.87 0.21 -21.65
C PHE A 138 -8.74 0.62 -22.60
N LEU A 139 -8.65 -0.05 -23.76
CA LEU A 139 -7.74 0.35 -24.82
C LEU A 139 -8.12 1.71 -25.41
N LEU A 140 -9.42 1.94 -25.66
CA LEU A 140 -9.90 3.25 -26.10
C LEU A 140 -9.66 4.35 -25.05
N LEU A 141 -9.83 4.04 -23.76
CA LEU A 141 -9.52 4.94 -22.66
C LEU A 141 -8.03 5.31 -22.65
N PHE A 142 -7.13 4.33 -22.81
CA PHE A 142 -5.69 4.56 -22.91
C PHE A 142 -5.34 5.48 -24.09
N ILE A 143 -5.93 5.23 -25.27
CA ILE A 143 -5.76 6.07 -26.46
C ILE A 143 -6.26 7.50 -26.20
N ALA A 144 -7.43 7.65 -25.56
CA ALA A 144 -8.00 8.94 -25.23
C ALA A 144 -7.12 9.73 -24.24
N LEU A 145 -6.59 9.07 -23.21
CA LEU A 145 -5.63 9.67 -22.26
C LEU A 145 -4.34 10.09 -22.95
N PHE A 146 -3.82 9.26 -23.86
CA PHE A 146 -2.63 9.57 -24.64
C PHE A 146 -2.83 10.84 -25.48
N PHE A 147 -3.92 10.93 -26.24
CA PHE A 147 -4.21 12.12 -27.03
C PHE A 147 -4.47 13.35 -26.15
N SER A 148 -5.22 13.21 -25.06
CA SER A 148 -5.44 14.28 -24.08
C SER A 148 -4.12 14.87 -23.58
N GLY A 149 -3.17 14.01 -23.16
CA GLY A 149 -1.86 14.45 -22.70
C GLY A 149 -1.05 15.19 -23.76
N THR A 150 -1.08 14.72 -25.02
CA THR A 150 -0.41 15.42 -26.12
C THR A 150 -1.00 16.81 -26.39
N PHE A 151 -2.33 16.93 -26.38
CA PHE A 151 -3.01 18.20 -26.62
C PHE A 151 -2.78 19.20 -25.49
N MET A 152 -2.78 18.73 -24.24
CA MET A 152 -2.47 19.56 -23.08
C MET A 152 -1.04 20.10 -23.14
N SER A 153 -0.07 19.24 -23.45
CA SER A 153 1.34 19.60 -23.62
C SER A 153 1.59 20.63 -24.74
N ILE A 154 0.87 20.52 -25.86
CA ILE A 154 0.99 21.46 -26.98
C ILE A 154 0.43 22.83 -26.60
N THR A 155 -0.71 22.85 -25.90
CA THR A 155 -1.40 24.09 -25.52
C THR A 155 -0.56 24.89 -24.52
N GLU A 156 0.00 24.25 -23.50
CA GLU A 156 0.85 24.92 -22.49
C GLU A 156 2.13 25.51 -23.10
N LYS A 157 2.76 24.83 -24.06
CA LYS A 157 4.02 25.31 -24.67
C LYS A 157 3.83 26.41 -25.70
N LYS A 158 2.69 26.45 -26.39
CA LYS A 158 2.47 27.37 -27.51
C LYS A 158 1.54 28.54 -27.20
N ASN A 159 0.87 28.56 -26.05
CA ASN A 159 -0.14 29.57 -25.70
C ASN A 159 -1.13 29.84 -26.85
N SER A 160 -1.40 28.83 -27.68
CA SER A 160 -2.16 28.97 -28.93
C SER A 160 -3.37 28.05 -28.91
N LYS A 161 -4.48 28.51 -29.52
CA LYS A 161 -5.68 27.68 -29.73
C LYS A 161 -5.34 26.42 -30.53
N LEU A 162 -5.98 25.31 -30.20
CA LEU A 162 -5.81 24.00 -30.85
C LEU A 162 -6.26 24.06 -32.32
N TYR A 163 -5.30 23.96 -33.24
CA TYR A 163 -5.53 23.76 -34.68
C TYR A 163 -5.20 22.33 -35.12
N LEU A 164 -5.95 21.81 -36.09
CA LEU A 164 -5.75 20.49 -36.73
C LEU A 164 -4.32 20.27 -37.26
N LYS A 165 -3.63 21.35 -37.69
CA LYS A 165 -2.21 21.31 -38.10
C LYS A 165 -1.25 20.87 -36.99
N HIS A 166 -1.64 20.94 -35.72
CA HIS A 166 -0.83 20.44 -34.59
C HIS A 166 -0.87 18.92 -34.45
N PHE A 167 -1.79 18.21 -35.12
CA PHE A 167 -1.87 16.75 -35.04
C PHE A 167 -0.62 16.05 -35.63
N GLN A 168 0.01 16.65 -36.65
CA GLN A 168 1.29 16.15 -37.18
C GLN A 168 2.45 16.35 -36.18
N GLN A 169 2.33 17.30 -35.26
CA GLN A 169 3.34 17.55 -34.24
C GLN A 169 3.21 16.58 -33.05
N THR A 170 2.06 15.92 -32.90
CA THR A 170 1.76 14.93 -31.85
C THR A 170 2.78 13.79 -31.78
N PHE A 171 3.36 13.39 -32.91
CA PHE A 171 4.32 12.29 -32.99
C PHE A 171 5.79 12.69 -32.74
N LYS A 172 6.08 13.95 -32.39
CA LYS A 172 7.45 14.32 -31.99
C LYS A 172 7.79 13.64 -30.66
N PRO A 173 9.02 13.16 -30.48
CA PRO A 173 9.41 12.36 -29.32
C PRO A 173 9.20 13.11 -27.99
N GLU A 174 9.32 14.44 -28.02
CA GLU A 174 9.08 15.31 -26.87
C GLU A 174 7.63 15.27 -26.39
N TYR A 175 6.65 15.36 -27.30
CA TYR A 175 5.22 15.34 -26.93
C TYR A 175 4.74 13.93 -26.58
N ILE A 176 5.30 12.89 -27.20
CA ILE A 176 5.06 11.50 -26.81
C ILE A 176 5.49 11.29 -25.35
N LYS A 177 6.69 11.75 -24.98
CA LYS A 177 7.19 11.70 -23.60
C LYS A 177 6.23 12.43 -22.65
N MET A 178 5.80 13.65 -22.97
CA MET A 178 4.89 14.39 -22.09
C MET A 178 3.49 13.76 -21.96
N SER A 179 3.00 13.13 -23.02
CA SER A 179 1.75 12.35 -22.98
C SER A 179 1.87 11.11 -22.09
N THR A 180 2.98 10.39 -22.16
CA THR A 180 3.21 9.26 -21.24
C THR A 180 3.26 9.71 -19.78
N PHE A 181 3.86 10.87 -19.49
CA PHE A 181 3.84 11.46 -18.16
C PHE A 181 2.43 11.86 -17.71
N PHE A 182 1.61 12.40 -18.62
CA PHE A 182 0.21 12.69 -18.33
C PHE A 182 -0.59 11.43 -17.95
N ILE A 183 -0.40 10.32 -18.67
CA ILE A 183 -1.04 9.04 -18.31
C ILE A 183 -0.62 8.60 -16.91
N VAL A 184 0.68 8.68 -16.59
CA VAL A 184 1.21 8.35 -15.26
C VAL A 184 0.63 9.27 -14.19
N ASP A 185 0.48 10.57 -14.47
CA ASP A 185 -0.14 11.53 -13.55
C ASP A 185 -1.62 11.22 -13.29
N VAL A 186 -2.38 10.86 -14.32
CA VAL A 186 -3.79 10.45 -14.14
C VAL A 186 -3.87 9.17 -13.31
N VAL A 187 -3.00 8.18 -13.57
CA VAL A 187 -2.92 6.96 -12.76
C VAL A 187 -2.52 7.28 -11.32
N LEU A 188 -1.55 8.17 -11.11
CA LEU A 188 -1.08 8.62 -9.80
C LEU A 188 -2.18 9.38 -9.04
N LEU A 189 -2.99 10.18 -9.70
CA LEU A 189 -4.13 10.87 -9.11
C LEU A 189 -5.11 9.87 -8.47
N PHE A 190 -5.54 8.86 -9.22
CA PHE A 190 -6.42 7.81 -8.68
C PHE A 190 -5.70 6.96 -7.63
N GLY A 191 -4.42 6.64 -7.87
CA GLY A 191 -3.57 5.90 -6.95
C GLY A 191 -3.46 6.57 -5.57
N ILE A 192 -3.30 7.90 -5.53
CA ILE A 192 -3.21 8.67 -4.28
C ILE A 192 -4.54 8.69 -3.54
N ILE A 193 -5.67 8.83 -4.24
CA ILE A 193 -7.00 8.74 -3.61
C ILE A 193 -7.18 7.38 -2.94
N LEU A 194 -6.89 6.30 -3.68
CA LEU A 194 -6.96 4.92 -3.16
C LEU A 194 -5.98 4.70 -2.01
N PHE A 195 -4.76 5.22 -2.12
CA PHE A 195 -3.76 5.17 -1.07
C PHE A 195 -4.24 5.85 0.21
N CYS A 196 -4.86 7.04 0.10
CA CYS A 196 -5.38 7.74 1.26
C CYS A 196 -6.56 7.01 1.92
N ILE A 197 -7.36 6.28 1.16
CA ILE A 197 -8.48 5.50 1.71
C ILE A 197 -7.99 4.19 2.32
N TYR A 198 -7.27 3.37 1.55
CA TYR A 198 -6.91 2.01 1.95
C TYR A 198 -5.65 1.95 2.82
N THR A 199 -4.58 2.68 2.49
CA THR A 199 -3.34 2.64 3.29
C THR A 199 -3.55 3.30 4.65
N ALA A 200 -4.22 4.46 4.70
CA ALA A 200 -4.49 5.13 5.98
C ALA A 200 -5.37 4.27 6.89
N PHE A 201 -6.41 3.65 6.33
CA PHE A 201 -7.23 2.69 7.05
C PHE A 201 -6.40 1.48 7.51
N GLY A 202 -5.55 0.93 6.64
CA GLY A 202 -4.65 -0.19 6.92
C GLY A 202 -3.66 0.09 8.05
N PHE A 203 -3.12 1.30 8.11
CA PHE A 203 -2.21 1.75 9.19
C PHE A 203 -2.89 1.72 10.56
N SER A 204 -4.18 2.04 10.62
CA SER A 204 -4.93 1.89 11.86
C SER A 204 -5.35 0.43 12.12
N LEU A 205 -5.78 -0.29 11.08
CA LEU A 205 -6.37 -1.61 11.21
C LEU A 205 -5.34 -2.69 11.54
N PHE A 206 -4.21 -2.74 10.84
CA PHE A 206 -3.23 -3.81 10.95
C PHE A 206 -2.68 -3.98 12.38
N PRO A 207 -2.13 -2.93 13.04
CA PRO A 207 -1.66 -3.08 14.42
C PRO A 207 -2.82 -3.40 15.39
N LEU A 208 -3.98 -2.77 15.23
CA LEU A 208 -5.15 -3.04 16.08
C LEU A 208 -5.65 -4.48 15.91
N GLN A 209 -5.61 -5.04 14.71
CA GLN A 209 -5.96 -6.44 14.49
C GLN A 209 -4.98 -7.37 15.17
N ILE A 210 -3.68 -7.12 15.06
CA ILE A 210 -2.66 -7.94 15.75
C ILE A 210 -2.88 -7.91 17.27
N ILE A 211 -3.15 -6.71 17.83
CA ILE A 211 -3.40 -6.52 19.27
C ILE A 211 -4.72 -7.17 19.72
N LYS A 212 -5.77 -7.05 18.90
CA LYS A 212 -7.14 -7.53 19.23
C LYS A 212 -7.42 -8.95 18.78
N THR A 213 -6.49 -9.62 18.08
CA THR A 213 -6.66 -11.02 17.72
C THR A 213 -6.64 -11.80 19.02
N ASN A 214 -7.83 -12.24 19.44
CA ASN A 214 -8.01 -13.06 20.63
C ASN A 214 -7.00 -14.21 20.61
N SER A 215 -6.42 -14.49 21.78
CA SER A 215 -5.54 -15.62 22.09
C SER A 215 -5.71 -16.77 21.09
N ILE A 216 -4.83 -16.83 20.10
CA ILE A 216 -4.63 -18.03 19.31
C ILE A 216 -4.35 -19.13 20.35
N ASN A 217 -5.26 -20.10 20.44
CA ASN A 217 -5.29 -21.25 21.38
C ASN A 217 -6.02 -21.10 22.72
N VAL A 218 -6.78 -20.03 22.95
CA VAL A 218 -8.06 -20.27 23.62
C VAL A 218 -9.06 -20.25 22.49
N PRO A 219 -9.71 -21.39 22.15
CA PRO A 219 -10.86 -21.33 21.25
C PRO A 219 -11.79 -20.20 21.73
N ALA A 220 -12.72 -19.70 20.91
CA ALA A 220 -13.89 -19.10 21.53
C ALA A 220 -14.48 -20.17 22.48
N SER A 221 -14.63 -19.79 23.74
CA SER A 221 -13.83 -20.38 24.79
C SER A 221 -14.28 -21.74 25.27
N VAL A 222 -13.37 -22.62 25.71
CA VAL A 222 -13.81 -23.82 26.46
C VAL A 222 -14.76 -23.38 27.58
N THR A 223 -14.57 -22.18 28.14
CA THR A 223 -15.51 -21.51 29.04
C THR A 223 -16.83 -21.10 28.38
N ASP A 224 -16.89 -20.57 27.15
CA ASP A 224 -18.11 -20.23 26.41
C ASP A 224 -18.84 -21.46 25.91
N ILE A 225 -18.13 -22.49 25.43
CA ILE A 225 -18.67 -23.80 25.05
C ILE A 225 -19.23 -24.48 26.31
N LYS A 226 -18.54 -24.39 27.45
CA LYS A 226 -19.07 -24.82 28.75
C LYS A 226 -20.29 -24.00 29.16
N HIS A 227 -20.28 -22.69 28.94
CA HIS A 227 -21.40 -21.80 29.27
C HIS A 227 -22.63 -22.09 28.37
N ALA A 228 -22.41 -22.30 27.07
CA ALA A 228 -23.43 -22.71 26.11
C ALA A 228 -24.00 -24.09 26.47
N LEU A 229 -23.15 -25.03 26.92
CA LEU A 229 -23.58 -26.33 27.40
C LEU A 229 -24.41 -26.24 28.69
N ILE A 230 -24.04 -25.36 29.63
CA ILE A 230 -24.84 -25.08 30.83
C ILE A 230 -26.21 -24.51 30.44
N LEU A 231 -26.25 -23.49 29.58
CA LEU A 231 -27.51 -22.90 29.09
C LEU A 231 -28.37 -23.91 28.34
N ASN A 232 -27.77 -24.79 27.55
CA ASN A 232 -28.49 -25.85 26.84
C ASN A 232 -29.13 -26.82 27.83
N ARG A 233 -28.37 -27.27 28.85
CA ARG A 233 -28.90 -28.14 29.93
C ARG A 233 -29.99 -27.47 30.75
N GLU A 234 -29.89 -26.17 31.01
CA GLU A 234 -30.96 -25.41 31.68
C GLU A 234 -32.23 -25.36 30.83
N LYS A 235 -32.11 -25.15 29.52
CA LYS A 235 -33.26 -25.21 28.59
C LYS A 235 -33.89 -26.59 28.53
N GLN A 236 -33.09 -27.66 28.53
CA GLN A 236 -33.60 -29.03 28.60
C GLN A 236 -34.38 -29.26 29.91
N ARG A 237 -33.79 -28.90 31.05
CA ARG A 237 -34.45 -29.00 32.37
C ARG A 237 -35.75 -28.19 32.45
N ALA A 238 -35.77 -26.99 31.88
CA ALA A 238 -36.98 -26.16 31.84
C ALA A 238 -38.12 -26.82 31.06
N ILE A 239 -37.81 -27.55 29.99
CA ILE A 239 -38.80 -28.33 29.24
C ILE A 239 -39.22 -29.55 30.06
N GLU A 240 -38.27 -30.30 30.63
CA GLU A 240 -38.56 -31.53 31.40
C GLU A 240 -39.44 -31.25 32.63
N VAL A 241 -39.14 -30.21 33.40
CA VAL A 241 -39.90 -29.83 34.61
C VAL A 241 -41.36 -29.43 34.28
N ARG A 242 -41.63 -28.88 33.09
CA ARG A 242 -43.01 -28.58 32.67
C ARG A 242 -43.88 -29.83 32.50
N TYR A 243 -43.24 -30.99 32.33
CA TYR A 243 -43.91 -32.28 32.11
C TYR A 243 -43.68 -33.27 33.26
N THR A 244 -42.90 -32.94 34.29
CA THR A 244 -42.80 -33.75 35.51
C THR A 244 -44.09 -33.64 36.33
N GLY A 245 -44.81 -34.74 36.49
CA GLY A 245 -46.01 -34.81 37.35
C GLY A 245 -47.36 -34.75 36.61
N PHE A 246 -47.38 -34.51 35.30
CA PHE A 246 -48.59 -34.62 34.48
C PHE A 246 -48.59 -35.94 33.68
N TYR A 247 -49.71 -36.68 33.69
CA TYR A 247 -49.93 -37.86 32.81
C TYR A 247 -50.13 -37.49 31.32
N THR A 248 -49.96 -36.22 30.97
CA THR A 248 -50.14 -35.71 29.61
C THR A 248 -48.89 -35.95 28.76
N GLN A 249 -49.07 -36.56 27.59
CA GLN A 249 -47.99 -36.75 26.62
C GLN A 249 -47.39 -35.40 26.19
N MET A 250 -46.07 -35.38 26.06
CA MET A 250 -45.30 -34.20 25.66
C MET A 250 -45.77 -33.64 24.30
N ASN A 251 -45.91 -32.32 24.18
CA ASN A 251 -46.31 -31.69 22.94
C ASN A 251 -45.27 -31.95 21.83
N LEU A 252 -45.71 -32.23 20.60
CA LEU A 252 -44.84 -32.54 19.45
C LEU A 252 -43.80 -31.44 19.18
N LYS A 253 -44.15 -30.18 19.41
CA LYS A 253 -43.23 -29.04 19.28
C LYS A 253 -42.13 -29.09 20.35
N ASP A 254 -42.49 -29.35 21.59
CA ASP A 254 -41.57 -29.40 22.74
C ASP A 254 -40.68 -30.64 22.65
N ARG A 255 -41.19 -31.76 22.12
CA ARG A 255 -40.39 -32.95 21.80
C ARG A 255 -39.33 -32.67 20.74
N ARG A 256 -39.68 -32.01 19.62
CA ARG A 256 -38.70 -31.63 18.58
C ARG A 256 -37.66 -30.65 19.11
N ALA A 257 -38.06 -29.69 19.94
CA ALA A 257 -37.15 -28.76 20.58
C ALA A 257 -36.16 -29.48 21.51
N LEU A 258 -36.65 -30.42 22.34
CA LEU A 258 -35.80 -31.23 23.21
C LEU A 258 -34.80 -32.08 22.42
N GLU A 259 -35.24 -32.77 21.36
CA GLU A 259 -34.36 -33.54 20.47
C GLU A 259 -33.28 -32.67 19.82
N SER A 260 -33.62 -31.42 19.45
CA SER A 260 -32.65 -30.46 18.90
C SER A 260 -31.61 -30.02 19.92
N LEU A 261 -32.03 -29.73 21.16
CA LEU A 261 -31.14 -29.34 22.26
C LEU A 261 -30.20 -30.50 22.65
N GLN A 262 -30.69 -31.74 22.69
CA GLN A 262 -29.88 -32.93 22.95
C GLN A 262 -28.85 -33.20 21.85
N ARG A 263 -29.16 -32.91 20.59
CA ARG A 263 -28.18 -33.01 19.48
C ARG A 263 -27.09 -31.95 19.66
N GLU A 264 -27.46 -30.72 19.97
CA GLU A 264 -26.53 -29.63 20.23
C GLU A 264 -25.61 -29.97 21.42
N GLU A 265 -26.15 -30.52 22.52
CA GLU A 265 -25.33 -30.97 23.66
C GLU A 265 -24.27 -32.01 23.24
N ARG A 266 -24.64 -33.03 22.44
CA ARG A 266 -23.67 -34.04 21.95
C ARG A 266 -22.55 -33.38 21.14
N THR A 267 -22.88 -32.38 20.33
CA THR A 267 -21.86 -31.63 19.57
C THR A 267 -20.95 -30.82 20.50
N LEU A 268 -21.51 -30.11 21.49
CA LEU A 268 -20.74 -29.31 22.44
C LEU A 268 -19.81 -30.18 23.30
N VAL A 269 -20.29 -31.33 23.79
CA VAL A 269 -19.47 -32.28 24.57
C VAL A 269 -18.32 -32.83 23.72
N ARG A 270 -18.59 -33.17 22.46
CA ARG A 270 -17.55 -33.64 21.54
C ARG A 270 -16.51 -32.55 21.30
N CYS A 271 -16.92 -31.30 21.11
CA CYS A 271 -16.00 -30.17 20.98
C CYS A 271 -15.14 -29.97 22.24
N ILE A 272 -15.70 -30.08 23.44
CA ILE A 272 -14.92 -30.00 24.71
C ILE A 272 -13.90 -31.12 24.79
N ARG A 273 -14.29 -32.36 24.47
CA ARG A 273 -13.39 -33.52 24.52
C ARG A 273 -12.24 -33.38 23.53
N LEU A 274 -12.52 -32.96 22.29
CA LEU A 274 -11.49 -32.68 21.30
C LEU A 274 -10.56 -31.52 21.72
N ALA A 275 -11.12 -30.50 22.39
CA ALA A 275 -10.33 -29.41 22.94
C ALA A 275 -9.47 -29.83 24.15
N GLU A 276 -9.89 -30.82 24.93
CA GLU A 276 -9.12 -31.38 26.04
C GLU A 276 -8.06 -32.38 25.55
N GLU A 277 -8.38 -33.21 24.56
CA GLU A 277 -7.43 -34.13 23.90
C GLU A 277 -6.36 -33.39 23.09
N GLY A 278 -6.71 -32.22 22.53
CA GLY A 278 -5.76 -31.33 21.84
C GLY A 278 -4.80 -30.57 22.76
N LYS A 279 -5.02 -30.55 24.09
CA LYS A 279 -4.13 -29.86 25.04
C LYS A 279 -2.90 -30.69 25.37
N ARG A 280 -1.88 -30.64 24.52
CA ARG A 280 -0.54 -31.11 24.91
C ARG A 280 0.05 -30.15 25.96
N LYS A 281 0.53 -30.68 27.10
CA LYS A 281 1.03 -29.90 28.25
C LYS A 281 2.15 -28.88 27.91
N TRP A 282 2.86 -29.07 26.81
CA TRP A 282 3.98 -28.21 26.38
C TRP A 282 3.56 -27.06 25.44
N GLU A 283 2.36 -27.08 24.86
CA GLU A 283 1.88 -26.05 23.93
C GLU A 283 1.34 -24.80 24.66
N GLN A 284 0.91 -24.93 25.92
CA GLN A 284 0.41 -23.82 26.73
C GLN A 284 1.44 -22.72 27.05
N PRO A 285 2.68 -23.03 27.49
CA PRO A 285 3.68 -22.00 27.72
C PRO A 285 4.12 -21.34 26.40
N ILE A 286 4.27 -22.11 25.32
CA ILE A 286 4.68 -21.60 24.00
C ILE A 286 3.61 -20.65 23.44
N SER A 287 2.33 -21.01 23.54
CA SER A 287 1.23 -20.16 23.09
C SER A 287 1.13 -18.85 23.87
N THR A 288 1.43 -18.88 25.17
CA THR A 288 1.42 -17.68 26.01
C THR A 288 2.56 -16.73 25.62
N ILE A 289 3.74 -17.29 25.34
CA ILE A 289 4.91 -16.53 24.86
C ILE A 289 4.66 -15.94 23.47
N LEU A 290 4.10 -16.72 22.54
CA LEU A 290 3.74 -16.24 21.20
C LEU A 290 2.70 -15.11 21.27
N HIS A 291 1.75 -15.17 22.19
CA HIS A 291 0.79 -14.09 22.41
C HIS A 291 1.45 -12.82 22.94
N LEU A 292 2.38 -12.94 23.91
CA LEU A 292 3.14 -11.78 24.39
C LEU A 292 3.96 -11.15 23.25
N LEU A 293 4.60 -11.99 22.43
CA LEU A 293 5.33 -11.55 21.24
C LEU A 293 4.40 -10.87 20.23
N GLN A 294 3.20 -11.41 20.01
CA GLN A 294 2.20 -10.85 19.11
C GLN A 294 1.71 -9.48 19.60
N LEU A 295 1.44 -9.32 20.90
CA LEU A 295 1.02 -8.05 21.49
C LEU A 295 2.14 -7.01 21.36
N LEU A 296 3.38 -7.40 21.67
CA LEU A 296 4.56 -6.54 21.52
C LEU A 296 4.75 -6.12 20.06
N LEU A 297 4.60 -7.06 19.12
CA LEU A 297 4.68 -6.80 17.69
C LEU A 297 3.56 -5.85 17.21
N GLY A 298 2.34 -6.03 17.70
CA GLY A 298 1.22 -5.15 17.42
C GLY A 298 1.45 -3.72 17.92
N PHE A 299 1.95 -3.57 19.15
CA PHE A 299 2.33 -2.27 19.70
C PHE A 299 3.48 -1.62 18.92
N PHE A 300 4.50 -2.41 18.53
CA PHE A 300 5.60 -1.94 17.71
C PHE A 300 5.11 -1.38 16.36
N PHE A 301 4.22 -2.10 15.65
CA PHE A 301 3.64 -1.60 14.41
C PHE A 301 2.73 -0.38 14.61
N LEU A 302 2.05 -0.27 15.76
CA LEU A 302 1.26 0.91 16.11
C LEU A 302 2.17 2.14 16.24
N VAL A 303 3.28 2.02 16.97
CA VAL A 303 4.27 3.10 17.11
C VAL A 303 4.84 3.51 15.74
N ILE A 304 5.15 2.54 14.87
CA ILE A 304 5.59 2.83 13.49
C ILE A 304 4.51 3.60 12.71
N SER A 305 3.24 3.18 12.80
CA SER A 305 2.12 3.83 12.11
C SER A 305 1.98 5.30 12.53
N ILE A 306 2.02 5.54 13.84
CA ILE A 306 1.98 6.89 14.42
C ILE A 306 3.21 7.69 14.00
N GLY A 307 4.40 7.10 14.04
CA GLY A 307 5.65 7.75 13.60
C GLY A 307 5.58 8.20 12.15
N ILE A 308 5.14 7.34 11.23
CA ILE A 308 5.02 7.67 9.80
C ILE A 308 3.94 8.75 9.57
N THR A 309 2.80 8.66 10.26
CA THR A 309 1.73 9.67 10.12
C THR A 309 2.16 11.04 10.66
N LEU A 310 2.92 11.09 11.75
CA LEU A 310 3.54 12.31 12.27
C LEU A 310 4.60 12.87 11.32
N LEU A 311 5.41 12.02 10.70
CA LEU A 311 6.34 12.45 9.65
C LEU A 311 5.57 13.11 8.49
N MET A 312 4.52 12.45 8.00
CA MET A 312 3.68 12.98 6.93
C MET A 312 3.06 14.33 7.32
N SER A 313 2.52 14.46 8.54
CA SER A 313 1.93 15.72 9.00
C SER A 313 2.96 16.87 9.05
N MET A 314 4.17 16.60 9.54
CA MET A 314 5.27 17.57 9.55
C MET A 314 5.65 18.02 8.13
N THR A 315 5.66 17.12 7.15
CA THR A 315 5.92 17.53 5.75
C THR A 315 4.83 18.43 5.18
N ILE A 316 3.57 18.19 5.53
CA ILE A 316 2.45 19.01 5.05
C ILE A 316 2.56 20.41 5.64
N ILE A 317 2.80 20.52 6.95
CA ILE A 317 2.98 21.81 7.64
C ILE A 317 4.13 22.59 7.01
N SER A 318 5.27 21.92 6.78
CA SER A 318 6.42 22.52 6.10
C SER A 318 6.10 23.01 4.68
N LYS A 319 5.32 22.25 3.89
CA LYS A 319 4.88 22.67 2.55
C LYS A 319 3.94 23.87 2.62
N LEU A 320 2.97 23.86 3.53
CA LEU A 320 2.01 24.96 3.71
C LEU A 320 2.72 26.27 4.09
N GLU A 321 3.64 26.22 5.05
CA GLU A 321 4.45 27.38 5.43
C GLU A 321 5.23 27.91 4.23
N ASN A 322 5.90 27.03 3.47
CA ASN A 322 6.68 27.43 2.31
C ASN A 322 5.81 28.03 1.20
N THR A 323 4.59 27.51 0.97
CA THR A 323 3.66 28.13 0.00
C THR A 323 3.22 29.52 0.45
N TYR A 324 2.90 29.69 1.73
CA TYR A 324 2.52 30.98 2.30
C TYR A 324 3.65 32.01 2.19
N PHE A 325 4.88 31.65 2.59
CA PHE A 325 6.04 32.53 2.49
C PHE A 325 6.45 32.83 1.05
N LYS A 326 6.26 31.88 0.12
CA LYS A 326 6.50 32.11 -1.31
C LYS A 326 5.55 33.16 -1.88
N ILE A 327 4.28 33.12 -1.50
CA ILE A 327 3.27 34.08 -1.98
C ILE A 327 3.51 35.49 -1.39
N LEU A 328 3.79 35.59 -0.09
CA LEU A 328 3.93 36.90 0.58
C LEU A 328 5.30 37.55 0.42
N TYR A 329 6.37 36.77 0.47
CA TYR A 329 7.73 37.29 0.62
C TYR A 329 8.68 36.82 -0.49
N ASN A 330 8.19 36.05 -1.47
CA ASN A 330 9.00 35.37 -2.48
C ASN A 330 10.20 34.62 -1.87
N TYR A 331 10.01 34.09 -0.66
CA TYR A 331 11.05 33.51 0.18
C TYR A 331 10.68 32.09 0.57
N ILE A 332 11.64 31.17 0.53
CA ILE A 332 11.48 29.79 1.00
C ILE A 332 12.02 29.74 2.42
N SER A 333 11.12 29.53 3.40
CA SER A 333 11.48 29.53 4.81
C SER A 333 11.99 28.15 5.24
N LYS A 334 13.27 28.06 5.61
CA LYS A 334 13.83 26.87 6.26
C LYS A 334 13.60 26.95 7.78
N LYS A 335 12.34 26.79 8.21
CA LYS A 335 11.96 26.80 9.65
C LYS A 335 12.01 25.40 10.30
N TRP A 336 11.77 25.36 11.61
CA TRP A 336 11.81 24.20 12.50
C TRP A 336 11.18 22.89 11.98
N PRO A 337 9.97 22.84 11.39
CA PRO A 337 9.39 21.58 10.93
C PRO A 337 10.16 20.98 9.74
N PHE A 338 10.70 21.83 8.85
CA PHE A 338 11.59 21.39 7.77
C PHE A 338 12.89 20.81 8.33
N TYR A 339 13.49 21.48 9.32
CA TYR A 339 14.72 21.03 9.95
C TYR A 339 14.54 19.66 10.65
N CYS A 340 13.49 19.51 11.46
CA CYS A 340 13.19 18.28 12.19
C CYS A 340 13.03 17.06 11.26
N MET A 341 12.28 17.22 10.18
CA MET A 341 12.12 16.19 9.14
C MET A 341 13.45 15.80 8.51
N SER A 342 14.24 16.80 8.07
CA SER A 342 15.55 16.52 7.46
C SER A 342 16.50 15.83 8.44
N THR A 343 16.51 16.22 9.72
CA THR A 343 17.36 15.61 10.73
C THR A 343 16.93 14.19 11.06
N LEU A 344 15.64 13.95 11.26
CA LEU A 344 15.12 12.62 11.62
C LEU A 344 15.31 11.63 10.49
N SER A 345 15.03 12.08 9.26
CA SER A 345 15.40 11.33 8.07
C SER A 345 16.91 11.06 8.13
N GLN A 346 17.75 12.09 8.25
CA GLN A 346 19.23 11.95 8.23
C GLN A 346 19.73 10.90 9.23
N TYR A 347 19.15 10.79 10.42
CA TYR A 347 19.51 9.76 11.39
C TYR A 347 19.07 8.36 10.94
N LEU A 348 17.88 8.22 10.35
CA LEU A 348 17.30 6.93 9.96
C LEU A 348 18.02 6.26 8.78
N PHE A 349 18.55 7.02 7.82
CA PHE A 349 19.13 6.46 6.59
C PHE A 349 20.63 6.80 6.36
N LYS A 350 21.35 7.32 7.39
CA LYS A 350 22.79 7.70 7.29
C LYS A 350 23.70 6.52 7.00
N THR A 351 23.39 5.38 7.61
CA THR A 351 24.27 4.22 7.70
C THR A 351 23.92 3.19 6.63
N PHE A 352 24.73 3.12 5.58
CA PHE A 352 24.73 1.96 4.69
C PHE A 352 25.40 0.79 5.40
N PRO A 353 24.83 -0.43 5.37
CA PRO A 353 23.67 -0.91 4.59
C PRO A 353 22.32 -0.89 5.30
N ILE A 354 22.29 -0.49 6.57
CA ILE A 354 21.10 -0.56 7.43
C ILE A 354 19.94 0.21 6.80
N ASN A 355 20.24 1.34 6.17
CA ASN A 355 19.27 2.14 5.42
C ASN A 355 18.52 1.34 4.33
N LEU A 356 19.22 0.48 3.56
CA LEU A 356 18.63 -0.35 2.53
C LEU A 356 17.58 -1.29 3.15
N ILE A 357 17.95 -2.01 4.21
CA ILE A 357 17.03 -2.92 4.90
C ILE A 357 15.84 -2.14 5.48
N MET A 358 16.08 -0.99 6.13
CA MET A 358 15.00 -0.18 6.71
C MET A 358 14.01 0.33 5.67
N ILE A 359 14.47 0.84 4.53
CA ILE A 359 13.60 1.31 3.44
C ILE A 359 12.76 0.16 2.89
N THR A 360 13.36 -1.03 2.78
CA THR A 360 12.64 -2.21 2.29
C THR A 360 11.58 -2.66 3.27
N LEU A 361 11.86 -2.67 4.57
CA LEU A 361 10.87 -2.95 5.61
C LEU A 361 9.73 -1.94 5.60
N PHE A 362 10.01 -0.64 5.37
CA PHE A 362 8.96 0.35 5.19
C PHE A 362 8.09 0.04 3.97
N ILE A 363 8.69 -0.23 2.80
CA ILE A 363 7.95 -0.59 1.58
C ILE A 363 7.05 -1.80 1.82
N LEU A 364 7.59 -2.85 2.43
CA LEU A 364 6.83 -4.06 2.75
C LEU A 364 5.69 -3.76 3.73
N TYR A 365 5.93 -2.89 4.71
CA TYR A 365 4.91 -2.46 5.66
C TYR A 365 3.77 -1.70 4.98
N PHE A 366 4.06 -0.74 4.08
CA PHE A 366 3.05 -0.07 3.24
C PHE A 366 2.23 -1.07 2.40
N TYR A 367 2.89 -2.08 1.84
CA TYR A 367 2.24 -3.09 1.02
C TYR A 367 1.37 -4.06 1.85
N VAL A 368 1.83 -4.51 3.02
CA VAL A 368 1.05 -5.39 3.91
C VAL A 368 -0.18 -4.68 4.45
N THR A 369 -0.02 -3.45 4.95
CA THR A 369 -1.14 -2.68 5.52
C THR A 369 -2.22 -2.40 4.49
N THR A 370 -1.85 -2.12 3.23
CA THR A 370 -2.81 -1.96 2.13
C THR A 370 -3.53 -3.24 1.76
N ILE A 371 -2.81 -4.37 1.66
CA ILE A 371 -3.45 -5.67 1.43
C ILE A 371 -4.43 -5.97 2.56
N VAL A 372 -4.03 -5.83 3.81
CA VAL A 372 -4.90 -6.08 4.97
C VAL A 372 -6.14 -5.19 4.90
N ALA A 373 -6.00 -3.92 4.53
CA ALA A 373 -7.14 -3.01 4.34
C ALA A 373 -8.08 -3.43 3.21
N ILE A 374 -7.57 -3.71 2.01
CA ILE A 374 -8.39 -4.07 0.85
C ILE A 374 -9.27 -5.29 1.15
N PHE A 375 -8.70 -6.29 1.81
CA PHE A 375 -9.41 -7.54 2.08
C PHE A 375 -10.30 -7.50 3.34
N ASN A 376 -10.01 -6.65 4.31
CA ASN A 376 -10.81 -6.54 5.55
C ASN A 376 -11.87 -5.45 5.50
N THR A 377 -11.79 -4.49 4.58
CA THR A 377 -12.79 -3.43 4.48
C THR A 377 -14.15 -4.02 4.13
N LYS A 378 -15.17 -3.73 4.96
CA LYS A 378 -16.59 -3.90 4.57
C LYS A 378 -16.92 -3.10 3.29
N MET A 379 -16.11 -2.10 2.92
CA MET A 379 -16.24 -1.29 1.70
C MET A 379 -16.07 -2.10 0.41
N THR A 380 -15.09 -3.01 0.30
CA THR A 380 -15.01 -3.92 -0.86
C THR A 380 -16.24 -4.80 -0.91
N LYS A 381 -16.69 -5.35 0.23
CA LYS A 381 -17.97 -6.11 0.30
C LYS A 381 -19.20 -5.26 -0.06
N LYS A 382 -19.23 -3.96 0.24
CA LYS A 382 -20.33 -3.03 -0.13
C LYS A 382 -20.30 -2.61 -1.60
N PHE A 383 -19.13 -2.38 -2.19
CA PHE A 383 -18.99 -2.18 -3.64
C PHE A 383 -19.41 -3.45 -4.40
N THR A 384 -19.01 -4.62 -3.89
CA THR A 384 -19.49 -5.92 -4.37
C THR A 384 -20.98 -6.12 -4.08
N PHE A 385 -21.54 -5.57 -2.99
CA PHE A 385 -22.99 -5.59 -2.68
C PHE A 385 -23.81 -4.74 -3.66
N PHE A 386 -23.28 -3.59 -4.09
CA PHE A 386 -23.90 -2.77 -5.14
C PHE A 386 -23.95 -3.53 -6.48
N LYS A 387 -22.95 -4.36 -6.78
CA LYS A 387 -22.98 -5.32 -7.91
C LYS A 387 -23.89 -6.53 -7.63
N TYR A 388 -24.00 -7.00 -6.38
CA TYR A 388 -24.79 -8.15 -5.96
C TYR A 388 -26.30 -7.94 -6.15
N ASN A 389 -26.81 -6.72 -5.94
CA ASN A 389 -28.21 -6.41 -6.21
C ASN A 389 -28.55 -6.37 -7.72
N ILE A 390 -27.57 -6.13 -8.59
CA ILE A 390 -27.77 -6.10 -10.06
C ILE A 390 -27.54 -7.49 -10.68
N HIS A 391 -26.67 -8.33 -10.10
CA HIS A 391 -26.31 -9.66 -10.63
C HIS A 391 -26.75 -10.83 -9.74
N LYS A 392 -28.02 -10.85 -9.35
CA LYS A 392 -28.64 -11.97 -8.58
C LYS A 392 -28.60 -13.34 -9.31
N LYS A 393 -28.04 -13.41 -10.54
CA LYS A 393 -28.07 -14.60 -11.42
C LYS A 393 -26.75 -15.38 -11.57
N ILE A 394 -25.58 -14.90 -11.10
CA ILE A 394 -24.30 -15.62 -11.29
C ILE A 394 -23.73 -16.01 -9.93
N LYS A 395 -24.21 -17.12 -9.38
CA LYS A 395 -23.95 -17.54 -7.99
C LYS A 395 -22.58 -18.22 -7.77
N ASN A 396 -21.75 -18.42 -8.81
CA ASN A 396 -20.59 -19.32 -8.68
C ASN A 396 -19.17 -18.72 -8.92
N ASN A 397 -18.96 -17.50 -9.41
CA ASN A 397 -17.61 -17.02 -9.76
C ASN A 397 -17.08 -15.82 -8.93
N THR A 398 -17.75 -15.40 -7.86
CA THR A 398 -17.47 -14.12 -7.17
C THR A 398 -16.06 -13.99 -6.57
N LEU A 399 -15.47 -15.09 -6.08
CA LEU A 399 -14.19 -15.05 -5.35
C LEU A 399 -13.01 -14.60 -6.23
N HIS A 400 -12.92 -15.07 -7.47
CA HIS A 400 -11.85 -14.71 -8.41
C HIS A 400 -11.88 -13.24 -8.80
N HIS A 401 -13.08 -12.68 -8.93
CA HIS A 401 -13.30 -11.29 -9.29
C HIS A 401 -12.83 -10.34 -8.18
N ASP A 402 -13.06 -10.70 -6.92
CA ASP A 402 -12.64 -9.89 -5.77
C ASP A 402 -11.10 -9.78 -5.70
N PHE A 403 -10.38 -10.86 -6.00
CA PHE A 403 -8.90 -10.85 -6.06
C PHE A 403 -8.37 -9.98 -7.21
N LEU A 404 -8.97 -10.07 -8.41
CA LEU A 404 -8.54 -9.28 -9.57
C LEU A 404 -8.81 -7.79 -9.37
N ILE A 405 -9.95 -7.41 -8.79
CA ILE A 405 -10.25 -6.01 -8.45
C ILE A 405 -9.29 -5.50 -7.39
N SER A 406 -9.01 -6.31 -6.36
CA SER A 406 -8.02 -5.97 -5.32
C SER A 406 -6.63 -5.75 -5.91
N LEU A 407 -6.24 -6.56 -6.89
CA LEU A 407 -4.98 -6.42 -7.62
C LEU A 407 -4.94 -5.12 -8.45
N ALA A 408 -6.04 -4.77 -9.11
CA ALA A 408 -6.15 -3.51 -9.87
C ALA A 408 -5.97 -2.28 -8.96
N ILE A 409 -6.63 -2.30 -7.80
CA ILE A 409 -6.50 -1.24 -6.78
C ILE A 409 -5.05 -1.15 -6.30
N LEU A 410 -4.42 -2.28 -6.01
CA LEU A 410 -3.03 -2.32 -5.55
C LEU A 410 -2.05 -1.79 -6.61
N MET A 411 -2.27 -2.14 -7.88
CA MET A 411 -1.46 -1.67 -9.02
C MET A 411 -1.56 -0.16 -9.21
N LEU A 412 -2.77 0.41 -9.13
CA LEU A 412 -2.96 1.88 -9.14
C LEU A 412 -2.18 2.57 -8.01
N MET A 413 -2.10 1.93 -6.83
CA MET A 413 -1.37 2.48 -5.69
C MET A 413 0.16 2.37 -5.79
N VAL A 414 0.73 1.54 -6.68
CA VAL A 414 2.20 1.41 -6.82
C VAL A 414 2.88 2.74 -7.16
N PHE A 415 2.27 3.51 -8.08
CA PHE A 415 2.77 4.86 -8.40
C PHE A 415 2.67 5.79 -7.20
N SER A 416 1.58 5.70 -6.43
CA SER A 416 1.42 6.47 -5.19
C SER A 416 2.45 6.10 -4.14
N PHE A 417 2.80 4.83 -3.97
CA PHE A 417 3.85 4.41 -3.05
C PHE A 417 5.22 4.98 -3.43
N ASN A 418 5.59 4.89 -4.71
CA ASN A 418 6.83 5.47 -5.19
C ASN A 418 6.87 6.99 -4.98
N TYR A 419 5.75 7.68 -5.21
CA TYR A 419 5.61 9.11 -4.94
C TYR A 419 5.72 9.44 -3.44
N THR A 420 5.03 8.71 -2.56
CA THR A 420 5.08 8.96 -1.11
C THR A 420 6.46 8.70 -0.52
N LEU A 421 7.12 7.62 -0.94
CA LEU A 421 8.47 7.26 -0.50
C LEU A 421 9.49 8.31 -0.92
N SER A 422 9.43 8.72 -2.19
CA SER A 422 10.35 9.67 -2.83
C SER A 422 10.21 11.11 -2.32
N GLU A 423 8.97 11.58 -2.11
CA GLU A 423 8.73 12.99 -1.80
C GLU A 423 8.62 13.26 -0.30
N ILE A 424 8.18 12.27 0.50
CA ILE A 424 7.83 12.48 1.92
C ILE A 424 8.77 11.75 2.87
N ILE A 425 9.02 10.46 2.66
CA ILE A 425 9.77 9.65 3.64
C ILE A 425 11.28 9.94 3.54
N ILE A 426 11.78 10.11 2.32
CA ILE A 426 13.16 10.55 2.06
C ILE A 426 13.05 11.81 1.19
N PRO A 427 12.76 12.96 1.81
CA PRO A 427 12.63 14.21 1.08
C PRO A 427 13.91 14.46 0.27
N LYS A 428 13.76 15.14 -0.87
CA LYS A 428 14.80 15.54 -1.85
C LYS A 428 16.13 16.07 -1.26
N TYR A 429 16.18 16.35 0.03
CA TYR A 429 17.27 16.97 0.79
C TYR A 429 18.06 15.99 1.66
N TYR A 430 17.78 14.68 1.57
CA TYR A 430 18.56 13.64 2.26
C TYR A 430 20.06 13.68 1.96
N THR A 431 20.42 14.08 0.75
CA THR A 431 21.81 14.07 0.25
C THR A 431 22.61 15.32 0.64
N HIS A 432 22.17 16.11 1.63
CA HIS A 432 22.66 17.49 1.77
C HIS A 432 23.40 17.90 3.03
N GLN A 433 23.58 17.02 4.02
CA GLN A 433 24.04 17.51 5.33
C GLN A 433 25.23 16.76 5.91
N ASN A 434 26.14 16.27 5.06
CA ASN A 434 27.47 15.87 5.52
C ASN A 434 28.59 16.85 5.13
N ASN A 435 28.40 17.80 4.20
CA ASN A 435 29.44 18.78 3.79
C ASN A 435 28.91 20.20 3.53
N GLN A 436 28.03 20.73 4.39
CA GLN A 436 27.82 22.19 4.44
C GLN A 436 28.70 22.80 5.52
N SER A 437 30.02 22.77 5.30
CA SER A 437 30.83 23.89 5.77
C SER A 437 30.35 25.12 5.00
N HIS A 438 30.07 26.17 5.76
CA HIS A 438 29.68 27.49 5.27
C HIS A 438 30.55 27.96 4.09
N TYR A 439 30.04 27.88 2.86
CA TYR A 439 30.55 28.70 1.77
C TYR A 439 29.51 29.76 1.44
N ASN A 440 29.64 30.89 2.13
CA ASN A 440 29.02 32.14 1.75
C ASN A 440 29.60 32.57 0.40
N TYR A 441 28.87 32.37 -0.69
CA TYR A 441 29.19 33.06 -1.93
C TYR A 441 28.69 34.51 -1.82
N ALA A 442 29.56 35.40 -1.34
CA ALA A 442 29.39 36.84 -1.51
C ALA A 442 29.81 37.18 -2.94
N ILE A 443 28.86 37.57 -3.79
CA ILE A 443 29.17 38.16 -5.09
C ILE A 443 29.65 39.60 -4.80
N PHE A 444 30.96 39.80 -4.76
CA PHE A 444 31.55 41.14 -4.82
C PHE A 444 31.35 41.68 -6.25
N ASN A 445 30.28 42.42 -6.47
CA ASN A 445 30.29 43.50 -7.46
C ASN A 445 29.09 44.43 -7.30
N SER A 446 29.32 45.55 -6.61
CA SER A 446 28.95 46.89 -7.08
C SER A 446 29.37 47.93 -6.04
N GLN A 447 30.16 48.90 -6.48
CA GLN A 447 30.42 50.13 -5.76
C GLN A 447 29.10 50.85 -5.49
N LYS A 448 28.70 50.94 -4.22
CA LYS A 448 28.04 52.11 -3.62
C LYS A 448 27.80 51.84 -2.13
N ILE A 449 28.60 52.53 -1.32
CA ILE A 449 28.47 52.60 0.13
C ILE A 449 27.16 53.34 0.43
N TYR A 450 26.19 52.65 1.02
CA TYR A 450 25.18 53.28 1.86
C TYR A 450 25.12 52.57 3.21
N ASN A 451 25.39 53.36 4.25
CA ASN A 451 25.37 53.02 5.65
C ASN A 451 23.92 52.73 6.09
N TYR A 452 23.56 51.46 6.28
CA TYR A 452 22.45 51.06 7.13
C TYR A 452 22.88 49.88 8.00
N ARG A 453 23.36 50.21 9.20
CA ARG A 453 24.02 49.30 10.15
C ARG A 453 23.06 48.39 10.93
N ASN A 454 21.81 48.20 10.50
CA ASN A 454 20.79 47.43 11.26
C ASN A 454 19.86 46.53 10.42
N LEU A 455 20.27 46.10 9.22
CA LEU A 455 19.47 45.16 8.39
C LEU A 455 20.26 43.90 7.98
N LEU A 456 21.00 43.33 8.94
CA LEU A 456 21.63 42.01 8.85
C LEU A 456 20.58 40.89 9.02
N LYS A 457 19.62 40.81 8.09
CA LYS A 457 18.77 39.63 7.93
C LYS A 457 18.68 39.27 6.45
N SER A 458 19.79 38.69 5.97
CA SER A 458 19.91 37.80 4.81
C SER A 458 18.77 37.86 3.77
N ILE A 459 18.84 38.81 2.84
CA ILE A 459 18.06 38.78 1.60
C ILE A 459 18.85 37.91 0.60
N PHE A 460 18.47 36.65 0.45
CA PHE A 460 18.86 35.86 -0.73
C PHE A 460 17.77 36.03 -1.79
N LEU A 461 18.02 36.91 -2.76
CA LEU A 461 17.20 37.07 -3.97
C LEU A 461 17.55 35.94 -4.96
N SER A 462 16.58 35.11 -5.31
CA SER A 462 16.73 34.07 -6.34
C SER A 462 16.67 34.70 -7.74
N PHE A 463 17.83 34.95 -8.35
CA PHE A 463 17.91 35.27 -9.78
C PHE A 463 17.88 33.99 -10.63
N LYS A 464 17.14 34.07 -11.74
CA LYS A 464 17.00 33.04 -12.78
C LYS A 464 18.26 33.09 -13.65
N ALA A 465 19.31 32.35 -13.27
CA ALA A 465 20.50 32.17 -14.10
C ALA A 465 20.36 30.91 -14.96
N GLN A 466 20.48 31.09 -16.28
CA GLN A 466 20.78 30.02 -17.22
C GLN A 466 22.06 29.30 -16.75
N ASP A 467 22.01 27.97 -16.78
CA ASP A 467 23.04 27.03 -16.30
C ASP A 467 23.30 27.08 -14.78
N HIS A 468 22.46 26.35 -14.05
CA HIS A 468 22.53 26.16 -12.61
C HIS A 468 23.87 25.53 -12.15
N PRO A 469 24.78 26.28 -11.46
CA PRO A 469 25.94 25.67 -10.78
C PRO A 469 25.51 24.82 -9.56
N SER A 470 24.22 24.83 -9.22
CA SER A 470 23.61 23.90 -8.27
C SER A 470 23.61 22.46 -8.77
N ASP A 471 23.58 22.17 -10.07
CA ASP A 471 23.48 20.77 -10.56
C ASP A 471 24.69 19.89 -10.22
N ARG A 472 25.80 20.49 -9.77
CA ARG A 472 26.97 19.75 -9.27
C ARG A 472 26.92 19.39 -7.78
N LEU A 473 25.99 19.98 -7.01
CA LEU A 473 25.94 19.85 -5.55
C LEU A 473 24.81 18.95 -5.02
N TYR A 474 23.76 18.65 -5.80
CA TYR A 474 22.60 17.84 -5.37
C TYR A 474 22.57 16.48 -6.08
N THR A 475 22.75 15.36 -5.37
CA THR A 475 22.63 14.01 -5.96
C THR A 475 21.26 13.41 -5.71
N LEU A 476 20.28 13.81 -6.53
CA LEU A 476 18.94 13.20 -6.53
C LEU A 476 19.01 11.70 -6.95
N THR A 477 18.24 10.86 -6.26
CA THR A 477 17.95 9.49 -6.72
C THR A 477 17.29 9.52 -8.10
N VAL A 478 17.44 8.45 -8.87
CA VAL A 478 16.80 8.30 -10.18
C VAL A 478 15.28 8.45 -10.05
N LEU A 479 14.68 7.81 -9.06
CA LEU A 479 13.25 7.89 -8.80
C LEU A 479 12.81 9.33 -8.54
N ASN A 480 13.54 10.08 -7.69
CA ASN A 480 13.22 11.49 -7.42
C ASN A 480 13.31 12.34 -8.69
N THR A 481 14.26 12.06 -9.60
CA THR A 481 14.32 12.77 -10.88
C THR A 481 13.14 12.44 -11.79
N ILE A 482 12.73 11.17 -11.87
CA ILE A 482 11.59 10.75 -12.69
C ILE A 482 10.29 11.37 -12.17
N ILE A 483 10.06 11.30 -10.86
CA ILE A 483 8.87 11.88 -10.23
C ILE A 483 8.86 13.40 -10.39
N ASN A 484 10.00 14.08 -10.25
CA ASN A 484 10.07 15.51 -10.47
C ASN A 484 9.81 15.87 -11.93
N ASP A 485 10.36 15.09 -12.88
CA ASP A 485 10.08 15.25 -14.31
C ASP A 485 8.60 15.06 -14.63
N ILE A 486 7.91 14.10 -13.99
CA ILE A 486 6.47 13.86 -14.18
C ILE A 486 5.65 15.01 -13.58
N THR A 487 5.80 15.26 -12.28
CA THR A 487 4.97 16.20 -11.50
C THR A 487 5.20 17.66 -11.83
N SER A 488 6.30 18.02 -12.50
CA SER A 488 6.60 19.42 -12.85
C SER A 488 5.95 19.88 -14.16
N ASN A 489 5.43 18.97 -14.99
CA ASN A 489 4.85 19.36 -16.28
C ASN A 489 3.52 20.09 -16.12
N TYR A 490 2.69 19.64 -15.17
CA TYR A 490 1.32 20.13 -15.01
C TYR A 490 1.10 20.64 -13.58
N GLU A 491 0.77 21.92 -13.44
CA GLU A 491 0.59 22.57 -12.14
C GLU A 491 -0.60 22.00 -11.35
N PHE A 492 -1.67 21.61 -12.04
CA PHE A 492 -2.85 20.98 -11.43
C PHE A 492 -2.49 19.73 -10.62
N PHE A 493 -1.78 18.78 -11.22
CA PHE A 493 -1.39 17.55 -10.54
C PHE A 493 -0.48 17.83 -9.33
N LYS A 494 0.48 18.75 -9.49
CA LYS A 494 1.40 19.14 -8.41
C LYS A 494 0.68 19.71 -7.18
N THR A 495 -0.31 20.58 -7.38
CA THR A 495 -1.12 21.12 -6.28
C THR A 495 -1.95 20.03 -5.63
N TRP A 496 -2.64 19.20 -6.42
CA TRP A 496 -3.42 18.07 -5.93
C TRP A 496 -2.60 17.13 -5.03
N TYR A 497 -1.43 16.69 -5.49
CA TYR A 497 -0.56 15.80 -4.73
C TYR A 497 0.00 16.42 -3.46
N SER A 498 0.05 17.75 -3.37
CA SER A 498 0.53 18.43 -2.16
C SER A 498 -0.52 18.41 -1.05
N TYR A 499 -1.81 18.55 -1.40
CA TYR A 499 -2.92 18.62 -0.45
C TYR A 499 -3.58 17.26 -0.16
N SER A 500 -3.44 16.28 -1.04
CA SER A 500 -4.06 14.95 -0.88
C SER A 500 -3.72 14.26 0.45
N TYR A 501 -2.54 14.52 1.02
CA TYR A 501 -2.12 13.93 2.29
C TYR A 501 -2.90 14.44 3.52
N LEU A 502 -3.61 15.57 3.40
CA LEU A 502 -4.58 15.96 4.43
C LEU A 502 -5.73 14.95 4.50
N LEU A 503 -6.14 14.41 3.35
CA LEU A 503 -7.13 13.31 3.29
C LEU A 503 -6.60 12.08 4.01
N PHE A 504 -5.33 11.72 3.79
CA PHE A 504 -4.69 10.57 4.47
C PHE A 504 -4.76 10.72 6.00
N LEU A 505 -4.41 11.90 6.51
CA LEU A 505 -4.43 12.17 7.96
C LEU A 505 -5.85 12.10 8.53
N ALA A 506 -6.82 12.70 7.84
CA ALA A 506 -8.22 12.65 8.25
C ALA A 506 -8.77 11.21 8.30
N VAL A 507 -8.50 10.41 7.26
CA VAL A 507 -8.94 9.00 7.19
C VAL A 507 -8.27 8.19 8.29
N PHE A 508 -6.96 8.35 8.52
CA PHE A 508 -6.23 7.63 9.56
C PHE A 508 -6.78 7.91 10.96
N LEU A 509 -7.01 9.18 11.31
CA LEU A 509 -7.55 9.54 12.62
C LEU A 509 -8.97 9.00 12.81
N LEU A 510 -9.83 9.19 11.80
CA LEU A 510 -11.21 8.70 11.85
C LEU A 510 -11.24 7.17 12.00
N SER A 511 -10.45 6.44 11.22
CA SER A 511 -10.40 4.99 11.28
C SER A 511 -9.82 4.50 12.59
N PHE A 512 -8.77 5.14 13.11
CA PHE A 512 -8.19 4.82 14.41
C PHE A 512 -9.19 5.00 15.56
N ILE A 513 -9.95 6.09 15.57
CA ILE A 513 -11.01 6.35 16.57
C ILE A 513 -12.09 5.27 16.47
N ILE A 514 -12.66 5.06 15.27
CA ILE A 514 -13.74 4.08 15.06
C ILE A 514 -13.27 2.68 15.47
N LEU A 515 -12.10 2.23 15.02
CA LEU A 515 -11.60 0.89 15.31
C LEU A 515 -11.22 0.72 16.79
N SER A 516 -10.79 1.78 17.47
CA SER A 516 -10.47 1.75 18.90
C SER A 516 -11.73 1.60 19.75
N PHE A 517 -12.79 2.37 19.47
CA PHE A 517 -14.01 2.41 20.28
C PHE A 517 -15.09 1.38 19.87
N CYS A 518 -15.24 1.03 18.59
CA CYS A 518 -16.33 0.13 18.13
C CYS A 518 -16.03 -1.37 18.20
N SER A 519 -14.82 -1.82 18.58
CA SER A 519 -14.48 -3.25 18.45
C SER A 519 -15.10 -4.20 19.46
N ARG A 520 -15.98 -3.73 20.36
CA ARG A 520 -16.52 -4.58 21.44
C ARG A 520 -17.88 -5.21 21.11
N THR A 521 -18.60 -4.72 20.10
CA THR A 521 -20.01 -5.08 19.89
C THR A 521 -20.32 -5.95 18.67
N GLU A 522 -19.44 -6.06 17.66
CA GLU A 522 -19.76 -6.80 16.42
C GLU A 522 -19.22 -8.25 16.34
N ASN A 523 -18.37 -8.69 17.26
CA ASN A 523 -17.81 -10.05 17.24
C ASN A 523 -18.78 -11.12 17.79
N ILE A 524 -19.87 -10.73 18.46
CA ILE A 524 -20.81 -11.67 19.08
C ILE A 524 -21.88 -12.16 18.09
N GLN A 525 -22.21 -11.38 17.04
CA GLN A 525 -23.26 -11.75 16.08
C GLN A 525 -22.75 -12.43 14.79
N ASN A 526 -21.46 -12.32 14.46
CA ASN A 526 -20.91 -12.92 13.22
C ASN A 526 -20.37 -14.35 13.40
N ASN A 527 -20.21 -14.82 14.64
CA ASN A 527 -19.64 -16.14 14.92
C ASN A 527 -20.67 -17.28 14.96
N THR A 528 -21.96 -16.99 14.81
CA THR A 528 -23.03 -18.00 14.81
C THR A 528 -23.37 -18.58 13.43
N GLU A 529 -22.79 -18.06 12.34
CA GLU A 529 -23.07 -18.52 10.96
C GLU A 529 -21.85 -18.99 10.15
N ILE A 530 -20.68 -19.14 10.78
CA ILE A 530 -19.48 -19.59 10.07
C ILE A 530 -19.21 -21.05 10.43
N GLU A 531 -19.33 -21.92 9.42
CA GLU A 531 -18.99 -23.35 9.46
C GLU A 531 -17.66 -23.63 10.20
N PRO A 532 -17.58 -24.73 10.98
CA PRO A 532 -16.44 -25.06 11.85
C PRO A 532 -15.13 -25.39 11.11
N GLU A 533 -15.09 -25.37 9.78
CA GLU A 533 -13.85 -25.62 9.02
C GLU A 533 -12.89 -24.42 8.95
N ARG A 534 -13.31 -23.21 9.37
CA ARG A 534 -12.41 -22.04 9.41
C ARG A 534 -11.39 -22.06 10.55
N GLU A 535 -11.57 -22.89 11.57
CA GLU A 535 -10.68 -22.90 12.74
C GLU A 535 -9.33 -23.59 12.50
N VAL A 536 -9.19 -24.37 11.43
CA VAL A 536 -7.89 -24.99 11.06
C VAL A 536 -6.91 -23.96 10.45
N PHE A 537 -7.39 -22.76 10.11
CA PHE A 537 -6.66 -21.79 9.29
C PHE A 537 -5.52 -21.05 10.02
N PHE A 538 -5.60 -20.88 11.34
CA PHE A 538 -4.56 -20.19 12.13
C PHE A 538 -3.43 -21.11 12.63
N LEU A 539 -3.58 -22.43 12.51
CA LEU A 539 -2.62 -23.43 13.01
C LEU A 539 -1.41 -23.68 12.09
N SER A 540 -1.14 -22.79 11.12
CA SER A 540 -0.04 -23.00 10.15
C SER A 540 0.77 -21.76 9.81
N ILE A 541 0.68 -20.71 10.64
CA ILE A 541 1.75 -19.71 10.80
C ILE A 541 2.62 -20.22 11.95
#